data_AF-A0AAD0SAZ1-F1
#
_entry.id   AF-A0AAD0SAZ1-F1
#
_cell.length_a   1.000
_cell.length_b   1.000
_cell.length_c   1.000
_cell.angle_alpha   90.00
_cell.angle_beta   90.00
_cell.angle_gamma   90.00
#
_symmetry.space_group_name_H-M   'P 1'
#
loop_
_entity.id
_entity.type
_entity.pdbx_description
1 polymer ?
#
loop_
_entity_poly.entity_id
_entity_poly.type
_entity_poly.pdbx_seq_one_letter_code
_entity_poly.pdbx_strand_id
1 'polypeptide(L)'
;MWAWLQFLASQQPERIRDLHAAFVDVSLSRSRAETNDATARRMVENYAAIMTAWALLAEFAQIDVEQGSFIDHLLIEMNAHIAETDGTRLPWVWIMEILLSELDAGRFEHPHCWDTIQTDSGREMALFLRPSHVMDHLSTAMHLRGKFDALPIKTARVFKQQLLQSGVVPQHGGKRLEDVEKRILGRRCAHMAAISLPRLEQRGLYASPALDAYRMAS
;
A
#
# COMPACT_ATOMS: atom_id res chain seq x y z
N MET A 1 -2.07 -13.01 39.83
CA MET A 1 -1.81 -13.02 38.38
C MET A 1 -3.16 -13.03 37.70
N TRP A 2 -3.42 -12.12 36.76
CA TRP A 2 -4.77 -11.85 36.23
C TRP A 2 -5.31 -13.06 35.44
N ALA A 3 -6.50 -13.56 35.79
CA ALA A 3 -7.08 -14.80 35.23
C ALA A 3 -7.17 -14.79 33.69
N TRP A 4 -7.40 -13.62 33.10
CA TRP A 4 -7.39 -13.41 31.65
C TRP A 4 -6.03 -13.76 31.00
N LEU A 5 -4.92 -13.34 31.60
CA LEU A 5 -3.59 -13.62 31.04
C LEU A 5 -3.23 -15.11 31.12
N GLN A 6 -3.71 -15.80 32.16
CA GLN A 6 -3.54 -17.25 32.28
C GLN A 6 -4.35 -17.99 31.22
N PHE A 7 -5.59 -17.56 30.97
CA PHE A 7 -6.40 -18.10 29.88
C PHE A 7 -5.75 -17.90 28.51
N LEU A 8 -5.21 -16.71 28.23
CA LEU A 8 -4.50 -16.47 26.97
C LEU A 8 -3.24 -17.32 26.85
N ALA A 9 -2.47 -17.47 27.93
CA ALA A 9 -1.27 -18.28 27.95
C ALA A 9 -1.53 -19.79 27.79
N SER A 10 -2.74 -20.26 28.13
CA SER A 10 -3.14 -21.65 27.90
C SER A 10 -3.61 -21.93 26.47
N GLN A 11 -3.80 -20.89 25.63
CA GLN A 11 -4.22 -21.08 24.25
C GLN A 11 -3.06 -21.54 23.36
N GLN A 12 -3.39 -22.42 22.40
CA GLN A 12 -2.44 -22.78 21.35
C GLN A 12 -2.34 -21.63 20.33
N PRO A 13 -1.12 -21.18 19.96
CA PRO A 13 -0.95 -20.12 18.97
C PRO A 13 -1.63 -20.41 17.63
N GLU A 14 -1.64 -21.68 17.21
CA GLU A 14 -2.26 -22.15 15.96
C GLU A 14 -3.77 -21.88 15.98
N ARG A 15 -4.44 -22.20 17.09
CA ARG A 15 -5.88 -21.93 17.28
C ARG A 15 -6.21 -20.45 17.10
N ILE A 16 -5.37 -19.55 17.64
CA ILE A 16 -5.58 -18.10 17.52
C ILE A 16 -5.43 -17.66 16.07
N ARG A 17 -4.46 -18.22 15.33
CA ARG A 17 -4.27 -17.92 13.90
C ARG A 17 -5.43 -18.44 13.06
N ASP A 18 -5.92 -19.65 13.34
CA ASP A 18 -7.07 -20.23 12.63
C ASP A 18 -8.35 -19.41 12.86
N LEU A 19 -8.58 -19.00 14.12
CA LEU A 19 -9.71 -18.14 14.48
C LEU A 19 -9.61 -16.76 13.81
N HIS A 20 -8.40 -16.18 13.75
CA HIS A 20 -8.16 -14.93 13.02
C HIS A 20 -8.41 -15.08 11.52
N ALA A 21 -7.90 -16.15 10.91
CA ALA A 21 -8.11 -16.43 9.49
C ALA A 21 -9.61 -16.57 9.17
N ALA A 22 -10.37 -17.29 10.01
CA ALA A 22 -11.83 -17.40 9.85
C ALA A 22 -12.53 -16.03 9.91
N PHE A 23 -12.14 -15.15 10.85
CA PHE A 23 -12.71 -13.80 10.91
C PHE A 23 -12.26 -12.89 9.77
N VAL A 24 -11.06 -13.10 9.20
CA VAL A 24 -10.65 -12.42 7.96
C VAL A 24 -11.58 -12.84 6.82
N ASP A 25 -11.88 -14.13 6.67
CA ASP A 25 -12.78 -14.63 5.62
C ASP A 25 -14.20 -14.07 5.78
N VAL A 26 -14.74 -14.04 7.00
CA VAL A 26 -16.04 -13.39 7.29
C VAL A 26 -16.00 -11.92 6.89
N SER A 27 -14.96 -11.19 7.31
CA SER A 27 -14.79 -9.77 7.03
C SER A 27 -14.70 -9.50 5.53
N LEU A 28 -13.95 -10.31 4.78
CA LEU A 28 -13.84 -10.19 3.32
C LEU A 28 -15.16 -10.48 2.63
N SER A 29 -15.91 -11.50 3.06
CA SER A 29 -17.22 -11.83 2.48
C SER A 29 -18.28 -10.74 2.68
N ARG A 30 -18.11 -9.90 3.72
CA ARG A 30 -19.00 -8.79 4.10
C ARG A 30 -18.43 -7.41 3.77
N SER A 31 -17.22 -7.35 3.23
CA SER A 31 -16.54 -6.11 2.87
C SER A 31 -17.09 -5.59 1.55
N ARG A 32 -17.28 -4.27 1.48
CA ARG A 32 -17.63 -3.56 0.24
C ARG A 32 -16.41 -3.18 -0.62
N ALA A 33 -15.20 -3.45 -0.13
CA ALA A 33 -13.97 -3.03 -0.78
C ALA A 33 -13.69 -3.78 -2.10
N GLU A 34 -13.08 -3.10 -3.06
CA GLU A 34 -12.49 -3.77 -4.22
C GLU A 34 -11.37 -4.71 -3.78
N THR A 35 -11.33 -5.91 -4.37
CA THR A 35 -10.42 -7.00 -3.97
C THR A 35 -8.92 -6.65 -4.07
N ASN A 36 -8.59 -5.55 -4.74
CA ASN A 36 -7.23 -5.08 -5.02
C ASN A 36 -6.83 -3.82 -4.24
N ASP A 37 -7.61 -3.36 -3.26
CA ASP A 37 -7.17 -2.31 -2.34
C ASP A 37 -6.43 -2.89 -1.12
N ALA A 38 -5.11 -2.68 -1.09
CA ALA A 38 -4.28 -3.10 0.02
C ALA A 38 -4.57 -2.34 1.32
N THR A 39 -5.13 -1.12 1.24
CA THR A 39 -5.50 -0.35 2.43
C THR A 39 -6.73 -0.94 3.08
N ALA A 40 -7.79 -1.17 2.31
CA ALA A 40 -8.97 -1.89 2.78
C ALA A 40 -8.61 -3.28 3.33
N ARG A 41 -7.70 -4.02 2.66
CA ARG A 41 -7.26 -5.33 3.14
C ARG A 41 -6.58 -5.27 4.51
N ARG A 42 -5.71 -4.28 4.74
CA ARG A 42 -5.10 -4.06 6.06
C ARG A 42 -6.15 -3.73 7.13
N MET A 43 -7.17 -2.94 6.77
CA MET A 43 -8.25 -2.63 7.71
C MET A 43 -9.07 -3.88 8.04
N VAL A 44 -9.43 -4.68 7.04
CA VAL A 44 -10.07 -5.98 7.24
C VAL A 44 -9.28 -6.85 8.21
N GLU A 45 -7.97 -7.00 8.03
CA GLU A 45 -7.11 -7.78 8.94
C GLU A 45 -7.13 -7.26 10.38
N ASN A 46 -7.13 -5.94 10.57
CA ASN A 46 -7.19 -5.30 11.89
C ASN A 46 -8.53 -5.54 12.58
N TYR A 47 -9.64 -5.35 11.87
CA TYR A 47 -10.99 -5.58 12.42
C TYR A 47 -11.22 -7.07 12.72
N ALA A 48 -10.71 -7.98 11.88
CA ALA A 48 -10.70 -9.41 12.17
C ALA A 48 -9.94 -9.74 13.46
N ALA A 49 -8.81 -9.08 13.74
CA ALA A 49 -8.09 -9.27 15.01
C ALA A 49 -8.90 -8.84 16.24
N ILE A 50 -9.70 -7.78 16.12
CA ILE A 50 -10.63 -7.36 17.19
C ILE A 50 -11.74 -8.40 17.39
N MET A 51 -12.28 -8.97 16.30
CA MET A 51 -13.25 -10.08 16.40
C MET A 51 -12.64 -11.31 17.08
N THR A 52 -11.40 -11.67 16.74
CA THR A 52 -10.67 -12.75 17.41
C THR A 52 -10.53 -12.48 18.91
N ALA A 53 -10.16 -11.25 19.29
CA ALA A 53 -10.05 -10.87 20.69
C ALA A 53 -11.40 -10.94 21.42
N TRP A 54 -12.49 -10.50 20.77
CA TRP A 54 -13.84 -10.60 21.29
C TRP A 54 -14.28 -12.05 21.49
N ALA A 55 -14.05 -12.93 20.52
CA ALA A 55 -14.39 -14.35 20.63
C ALA A 55 -13.65 -15.03 21.79
N LEU A 56 -12.35 -14.75 21.97
CA LEU A 56 -11.57 -15.25 23.11
C LEU A 56 -12.08 -14.69 24.44
N LEU A 57 -12.51 -13.42 24.47
CA LEU A 57 -13.09 -12.81 25.66
C LEU A 57 -14.45 -13.43 26.00
N ALA A 58 -15.29 -13.66 24.99
CA ALA A 58 -16.59 -14.29 25.14
C ALA A 58 -16.46 -15.71 25.71
N GLU A 59 -15.52 -16.49 25.17
CA GLU A 59 -15.16 -17.82 25.67
C GLU A 59 -14.70 -17.78 27.13
N PHE A 60 -13.80 -16.85 27.47
CA PHE A 60 -13.31 -16.69 28.85
C PHE A 60 -14.43 -16.30 29.82
N ALA A 61 -15.32 -15.40 29.39
CA ALA A 61 -16.45 -14.94 30.19
C ALA A 61 -17.66 -15.88 30.16
N GLN A 62 -17.59 -16.98 29.39
CA GLN A 62 -18.68 -17.94 29.19
C GLN A 62 -19.97 -17.29 28.67
N ILE A 63 -19.80 -16.33 27.76
CA ILE A 63 -20.91 -15.66 27.07
C ILE A 63 -20.93 -16.03 25.59
N ASP A 64 -22.07 -15.81 24.96
CA ASP A 64 -22.22 -16.00 23.52
C ASP A 64 -21.38 -14.96 22.76
N VAL A 65 -20.68 -15.38 21.71
CA VAL A 65 -19.91 -14.49 20.83
C VAL A 65 -20.82 -13.52 20.06
N GLU A 66 -22.08 -13.88 19.83
CA GLU A 66 -23.08 -13.02 19.19
C GLU A 66 -23.71 -12.01 20.17
N GLN A 67 -23.39 -12.11 21.47
CA GLN A 67 -23.99 -11.25 22.49
C GLN A 67 -23.75 -9.76 22.19
N GLY A 68 -24.84 -9.00 22.15
CA GLY A 68 -24.82 -7.55 21.91
C GLY A 68 -24.56 -7.15 20.46
N SER A 69 -24.64 -8.08 19.50
CA SER A 69 -24.41 -7.81 18.07
C SER A 69 -23.05 -7.16 17.78
N PHE A 70 -22.05 -7.43 18.64
CA PHE A 70 -20.74 -6.78 18.57
C PHE A 70 -20.06 -7.01 17.22
N ILE A 71 -20.10 -8.25 16.71
CA ILE A 71 -19.53 -8.63 15.41
C ILE A 71 -20.19 -7.84 14.27
N ASP A 72 -21.52 -7.74 14.26
CA ASP A 72 -22.26 -7.01 13.22
C ASP A 72 -21.94 -5.51 13.26
N HIS A 73 -21.94 -4.90 14.45
CA HIS A 73 -21.57 -3.49 14.60
C HIS A 73 -20.13 -3.24 14.15
N LEU A 74 -19.21 -4.15 14.45
CA LEU A 74 -17.82 -4.03 14.05
C LEU A 74 -17.65 -4.15 12.53
N LEU A 75 -18.43 -5.01 11.86
CA LEU A 75 -18.46 -5.11 10.40
C LEU A 75 -19.05 -3.86 9.73
N ILE A 76 -20.08 -3.24 10.34
CA ILE A 76 -20.63 -1.97 9.88
C ILE A 76 -19.58 -0.87 9.98
N GLU A 77 -18.93 -0.76 11.14
CA GLU A 77 -17.87 0.22 11.40
C GLU A 77 -16.68 0.03 10.44
N MET A 78 -16.25 -1.22 10.22
CA MET A 78 -15.22 -1.55 9.24
C MET A 78 -15.57 -1.04 7.85
N ASN A 79 -16.79 -1.28 7.39
CA ASN A 79 -17.24 -0.84 6.06
C ASN A 79 -17.34 0.69 5.96
N ALA A 80 -17.78 1.37 7.03
CA ALA A 80 -17.79 2.83 7.09
C ALA A 80 -16.37 3.39 7.01
N HIS A 81 -15.44 2.82 7.77
CA HIS A 81 -14.04 3.23 7.78
C HIS A 81 -13.36 2.98 6.42
N ILE A 82 -13.64 1.85 5.76
CA ILE A 82 -13.21 1.59 4.38
C ILE A 82 -13.71 2.70 3.44
N ALA A 83 -15.01 3.02 3.49
CA ALA A 83 -15.60 4.04 2.65
C ALA A 83 -15.04 5.46 2.91
N GLU A 84 -14.72 5.79 4.17
CA GLU A 84 -14.09 7.07 4.53
C GLU A 84 -12.61 7.12 4.11
N THR A 85 -11.92 5.99 4.16
CA THR A 85 -10.52 5.88 3.74
C THR A 85 -10.40 5.93 2.22
N ASP A 86 -11.37 5.42 1.47
CA ASP A 86 -11.50 5.70 0.03
C ASP A 86 -11.62 7.21 -0.25
N GLY A 87 -12.24 7.97 0.67
CA GLY A 87 -12.36 9.43 0.62
C GLY A 87 -11.09 10.19 1.03
N THR A 88 -10.15 9.55 1.73
CA THR A 88 -8.92 10.19 2.23
C THR A 88 -7.74 9.73 1.38
N ARG A 89 -7.17 10.60 0.53
CA ARG A 89 -6.07 10.25 -0.37
C ARG A 89 -4.95 9.51 0.37
N LEU A 90 -4.65 8.29 -0.07
CA LEU A 90 -3.60 7.46 0.52
C LEU A 90 -2.26 8.22 0.52
N PRO A 91 -1.43 8.11 1.58
CA PRO A 91 -0.21 8.90 1.69
C PRO A 91 0.76 8.75 0.49
N TRP A 92 0.88 7.53 -0.07
CA TRP A 92 1.71 7.30 -1.25
C TRP A 92 1.17 7.99 -2.51
N VAL A 93 -0.17 8.09 -2.67
CA VAL A 93 -0.81 8.79 -3.79
C VAL A 93 -0.42 10.25 -3.73
N TRP A 94 -0.54 10.88 -2.56
CA TRP A 94 -0.15 12.27 -2.36
C TRP A 94 1.33 12.52 -2.69
N ILE A 95 2.22 11.63 -2.26
CA ILE A 95 3.64 11.71 -2.59
C ILE A 95 3.86 11.60 -4.11
N MET A 96 3.16 10.67 -4.78
CA MET A 96 3.26 10.51 -6.22
C MET A 96 2.74 11.74 -6.97
N GLU A 97 1.67 12.39 -6.53
CA GLU A 97 1.20 13.64 -7.15
C GLU A 97 2.23 14.76 -7.08
N ILE A 98 2.85 14.93 -5.90
CA ILE A 98 3.93 15.92 -5.73
C ILE A 98 5.08 15.56 -6.67
N LEU A 99 5.52 14.30 -6.67
CA LEU A 99 6.62 13.82 -7.50
C LEU A 99 6.36 14.00 -9.00
N LEU A 100 5.17 13.62 -9.48
CA LEU A 100 4.81 13.75 -10.89
C LEU A 100 4.76 15.23 -11.31
N SER A 101 4.24 16.12 -10.44
CA SER A 101 4.30 17.56 -10.67
C SER A 101 5.74 18.11 -10.70
N GLU A 102 6.64 17.57 -9.88
CA GLU A 102 8.05 17.95 -9.89
C GLU A 102 8.80 17.43 -11.13
N LEU A 103 8.45 16.23 -11.61
CA LEU A 103 8.96 15.66 -12.86
C LEU A 103 8.52 16.49 -14.07
N ASP A 104 7.22 16.80 -14.16
CA ASP A 104 6.65 17.62 -15.24
C ASP A 104 7.27 19.02 -15.27
N ALA A 105 7.60 19.57 -14.10
CA ALA A 105 8.26 20.86 -13.99
C ALA A 105 9.79 20.79 -14.16
N GLY A 106 10.37 19.60 -14.38
CA GLY A 106 11.82 19.42 -14.52
C GLY A 106 12.63 19.74 -13.27
N ARG A 107 12.02 19.69 -12.07
CA ARG A 107 12.66 20.01 -10.79
C ARG A 107 13.16 18.78 -10.01
N PHE A 108 12.83 17.57 -10.46
CA PHE A 108 13.31 16.34 -9.84
C PHE A 108 14.67 15.93 -10.44
N GLU A 109 15.76 16.24 -9.73
CA GLU A 109 17.13 16.08 -10.24
C GLU A 109 17.71 14.67 -10.08
N HIS A 110 17.10 13.83 -9.24
CA HIS A 110 17.60 12.48 -9.03
C HIS A 110 17.40 11.59 -10.27
N PRO A 111 18.24 10.54 -10.44
CA PRO A 111 18.12 9.63 -11.56
C PRO A 111 16.73 9.01 -11.68
N HIS A 112 16.11 9.21 -12.83
CA HIS A 112 14.87 8.58 -13.24
C HIS A 112 14.86 8.37 -14.76
N CYS A 113 14.06 7.43 -15.25
CA CYS A 113 13.79 7.29 -16.67
C CYS A 113 12.43 6.65 -16.92
N TRP A 114 11.92 6.84 -18.12
CA TRP A 114 10.75 6.15 -18.63
C TRP A 114 11.22 5.03 -19.54
N ASP A 115 10.72 3.82 -19.33
CA ASP A 115 11.05 2.70 -20.19
C ASP A 115 9.93 1.67 -20.15
N THR A 116 9.91 0.82 -21.16
CA THR A 116 8.93 -0.24 -21.29
C THR A 116 9.36 -1.48 -20.53
N ILE A 117 8.38 -2.13 -19.88
CA ILE A 117 8.56 -3.37 -19.14
C ILE A 117 7.68 -4.46 -19.71
N GLN A 118 8.14 -5.70 -19.54
CA GLN A 118 7.27 -6.86 -19.65
C GLN A 118 6.64 -7.14 -18.29
N THR A 119 5.34 -7.40 -18.31
CA THR A 119 4.54 -7.82 -17.16
C THR A 119 3.83 -9.12 -17.53
N ASP A 120 3.23 -9.79 -16.56
CA ASP A 120 2.46 -11.01 -16.83
C ASP A 120 1.21 -10.73 -17.70
N SER A 121 0.72 -9.48 -17.74
CA SER A 121 -0.39 -9.01 -18.57
C SER A 121 0.03 -8.43 -19.92
N GLY A 122 1.33 -8.40 -20.22
CA GLY A 122 1.87 -7.84 -21.45
C GLY A 122 2.82 -6.67 -21.21
N ARG A 123 2.97 -5.81 -22.21
CA ARG A 123 3.96 -4.74 -22.22
C ARG A 123 3.37 -3.44 -21.68
N GLU A 124 4.02 -2.84 -20.68
CA GLU A 124 3.56 -1.61 -20.03
C GLU A 124 4.68 -0.55 -20.02
N MET A 125 4.33 0.73 -20.14
CA MET A 125 5.27 1.83 -19.88
C MET A 125 5.44 2.01 -18.36
N ALA A 126 6.66 2.23 -17.89
CA ALA A 126 6.95 2.43 -16.48
C ALA A 126 7.93 3.58 -16.21
N LEU A 127 7.73 4.24 -15.07
CA LEU A 127 8.68 5.15 -14.46
C LEU A 127 9.66 4.35 -13.59
N PHE A 128 10.95 4.53 -13.84
CA PHE A 128 12.03 3.97 -13.03
C PHE A 128 12.63 5.05 -12.16
N LEU A 129 12.61 4.83 -10.85
CA LEU A 129 13.29 5.69 -9.88
C LEU A 129 13.49 4.96 -8.55
N ARG A 130 14.25 5.56 -7.64
CA ARG A 130 14.39 5.05 -6.28
C ARG A 130 13.39 5.76 -5.35
N PRO A 131 12.56 5.04 -4.58
CA PRO A 131 11.69 5.65 -3.56
C PRO A 131 12.45 6.49 -2.53
N SER A 132 13.72 6.16 -2.26
CA SER A 132 14.59 6.96 -1.38
C SER A 132 14.88 8.35 -1.93
N HIS A 133 15.13 8.47 -3.24
CA HIS A 133 15.37 9.76 -3.89
C HIS A 133 14.12 10.65 -3.88
N VAL A 134 12.94 10.05 -3.97
CA VAL A 134 11.68 10.79 -3.85
C VAL A 134 11.58 11.45 -2.48
N MET A 135 11.78 10.67 -1.41
CA MET A 135 11.68 11.22 -0.05
C MET A 135 12.81 12.21 0.25
N ASP A 136 14.02 11.98 -0.27
CA ASP A 136 15.14 12.91 -0.15
C ASP A 136 14.80 14.26 -0.79
N HIS A 137 14.35 14.26 -2.05
CA HIS A 137 13.90 15.46 -2.78
C HIS A 137 12.81 16.22 -2.01
N LEU A 138 11.75 15.52 -1.60
CA LEU A 138 10.63 16.12 -0.88
C LEU A 138 11.06 16.77 0.44
N SER A 139 12.03 16.18 1.14
CA SER A 139 12.49 16.67 2.44
C SER A 139 13.49 17.83 2.36
N THR A 140 14.24 17.93 1.25
CA THR A 140 15.34 18.89 1.09
C THR A 140 14.95 20.10 0.25
N ALA A 141 14.02 19.95 -0.68
CA ALA A 141 13.56 21.04 -1.54
C ALA A 141 12.78 22.11 -0.75
N MET A 142 13.29 23.35 -0.73
CA MET A 142 12.72 24.44 0.06
C MET A 142 11.25 24.73 -0.29
N HIS A 143 10.89 24.68 -1.58
CA HIS A 143 9.52 24.92 -2.05
C HIS A 143 8.55 23.78 -1.72
N LEU A 144 9.06 22.61 -1.30
CA LEU A 144 8.24 21.47 -0.89
C LEU A 144 8.09 21.37 0.63
N ARG A 145 8.79 22.18 1.43
CA ARG A 145 8.79 22.06 2.90
C ARG A 145 7.39 22.00 3.50
N GLY A 146 6.51 22.93 3.15
CA GLY A 146 5.13 22.92 3.63
C GLY A 146 4.33 21.68 3.20
N LYS A 147 4.53 21.21 1.97
CA LYS A 147 3.90 19.98 1.48
C LYS A 147 4.44 18.76 2.21
N PHE A 148 5.76 18.68 2.37
CA PHE A 148 6.43 17.61 3.08
C PHE A 148 5.98 17.54 4.53
N ASP A 149 5.92 18.66 5.24
CA ASP A 149 5.48 18.77 6.64
C ASP A 149 4.06 18.26 6.85
N ALA A 150 3.18 18.45 5.87
CA ALA A 150 1.81 17.94 5.89
C ALA A 150 1.68 16.43 5.59
N LEU A 151 2.73 15.79 5.04
CA LEU A 151 2.66 14.36 4.71
C LEU A 151 2.56 13.47 5.96
N PRO A 152 1.63 12.49 5.99
CA PRO A 152 1.52 11.51 7.07
C PRO A 152 2.72 10.57 7.18
N ILE A 153 3.49 10.41 6.10
CA ILE A 153 4.68 9.56 6.05
C ILE A 153 5.92 10.39 5.69
N LYS A 154 7.02 10.14 6.40
CA LYS A 154 8.28 10.88 6.23
C LYS A 154 9.46 10.03 5.77
N THR A 155 9.30 8.72 5.72
CA THR A 155 10.42 7.80 5.48
C THR A 155 10.29 7.07 4.15
N ALA A 156 11.42 6.93 3.46
CA ALA A 156 11.52 6.19 2.20
C ALA A 156 11.09 4.73 2.32
N ARG A 157 11.35 4.10 3.48
CA ARG A 157 10.97 2.71 3.74
C ARG A 157 9.46 2.53 3.71
N VAL A 158 8.72 3.38 4.43
CA VAL A 158 7.25 3.30 4.50
C VAL A 158 6.65 3.66 3.14
N PHE A 159 7.18 4.68 2.47
CA PHE A 159 6.76 5.04 1.12
C PHE A 159 6.95 3.87 0.11
N LYS A 160 8.14 3.26 0.08
CA LYS A 160 8.41 2.08 -0.76
C LYS A 160 7.41 0.96 -0.45
N GLN A 161 7.17 0.66 0.83
CA GLN A 161 6.23 -0.38 1.21
C GLN A 161 4.81 -0.10 0.70
N GLN A 162 4.31 1.12 0.85
CA GLN A 162 2.98 1.50 0.36
C GLN A 162 2.88 1.42 -1.17
N LEU A 163 3.92 1.86 -1.90
CA LEU A 163 3.98 1.70 -3.36
C LEU A 163 3.86 0.22 -3.77
N LEU A 164 4.62 -0.66 -3.12
CA LEU A 164 4.59 -2.09 -3.43
C LEU A 164 3.26 -2.76 -3.11
N GLN A 165 2.61 -2.33 -2.03
CA GLN A 165 1.30 -2.82 -1.62
C GLN A 165 0.18 -2.32 -2.54
N SER A 166 0.32 -1.10 -3.09
CA SER A 166 -0.71 -0.52 -3.97
C SER A 166 -0.89 -1.23 -5.33
N GLY A 167 0.04 -2.11 -5.70
CA GLY A 167 0.00 -2.86 -6.95
C GLY A 167 0.51 -2.10 -8.19
N VAL A 168 0.91 -0.83 -8.05
CA VAL A 168 1.47 -0.02 -9.15
C VAL A 168 2.88 -0.45 -9.56
N VAL A 169 3.57 -1.22 -8.71
CA VAL A 169 4.83 -1.90 -9.06
C VAL A 169 4.49 -3.31 -9.55
N PRO A 170 4.56 -3.56 -10.87
CA PRO A 170 4.10 -4.82 -11.44
C PRO A 170 5.06 -5.97 -11.16
N GLN A 171 4.59 -7.17 -11.50
CA GLN A 171 5.35 -8.41 -11.43
C GLN A 171 5.66 -8.91 -12.84
N HIS A 172 6.80 -9.60 -12.95
CA HIS A 172 7.17 -10.36 -14.14
C HIS A 172 7.84 -11.65 -13.71
N GLY A 173 7.31 -12.79 -14.15
CA GLY A 173 7.85 -14.10 -13.79
C GLY A 173 7.81 -14.38 -12.28
N GLY A 174 6.73 -13.92 -11.62
CA GLY A 174 6.51 -14.10 -10.17
C GLY A 174 7.38 -13.21 -9.27
N LYS A 175 8.14 -12.27 -9.82
CA LYS A 175 8.95 -11.30 -9.05
C LYS A 175 8.46 -9.89 -9.28
N ARG A 176 8.34 -9.10 -8.20
CA ARG A 176 8.07 -7.66 -8.29
C ARG A 176 9.26 -6.94 -8.91
N LEU A 177 8.98 -5.98 -9.77
CA LEU A 177 9.98 -5.12 -10.39
C LEU A 177 10.40 -3.97 -9.44
N GLU A 178 10.85 -4.33 -8.23
CA GLU A 178 11.16 -3.40 -7.13
C GLU A 178 12.67 -3.17 -6.89
N ASP A 179 13.49 -3.91 -7.62
CA ASP A 179 14.95 -3.83 -7.63
C ASP A 179 15.46 -4.06 -9.06
N VAL A 180 15.36 -3.02 -9.87
CA VAL A 180 15.76 -3.03 -11.28
C VAL A 180 16.97 -2.14 -11.48
N GLU A 181 17.88 -2.60 -12.34
CA GLU A 181 19.00 -1.80 -12.82
C GLU A 181 18.65 -1.14 -14.16
N LYS A 182 18.93 0.17 -14.30
CA LYS A 182 18.93 0.85 -15.61
C LYS A 182 20.22 1.63 -15.80
N ARG A 183 20.49 1.98 -17.06
CA ARG A 183 21.56 2.90 -17.43
C ARG A 183 20.95 4.27 -17.72
N ILE A 184 21.21 5.24 -16.86
CA ILE A 184 20.68 6.61 -16.95
C ILE A 184 21.87 7.56 -17.08
N LEU A 185 21.86 8.42 -18.11
CA LEU A 185 22.94 9.38 -18.39
C LEU A 185 24.35 8.72 -18.37
N GLY A 186 24.46 7.54 -19.00
CA GLY A 186 25.70 6.78 -19.08
C GLY A 186 26.11 6.04 -17.81
N ARG A 187 25.43 6.26 -16.67
CA ARG A 187 25.72 5.64 -15.36
C ARG A 187 24.77 4.49 -15.06
N ARG A 188 25.27 3.50 -14.33
CA ARG A 188 24.48 2.36 -13.86
C ARG A 188 23.76 2.72 -12.57
N CYS A 189 22.44 2.60 -12.57
CA CYS A 189 21.58 2.91 -11.44
C CYS A 189 20.82 1.64 -11.03
N ALA A 190 21.19 1.01 -9.91
CA ALA A 190 20.52 -0.16 -9.34
C ALA A 190 19.31 0.20 -8.46
N HIS A 191 18.62 -0.76 -7.86
CA HIS A 191 17.60 -0.56 -6.81
C HIS A 191 16.46 0.38 -7.18
N MET A 192 16.12 0.44 -8.47
CA MET A 192 14.98 1.23 -8.94
C MET A 192 13.71 0.39 -8.90
N ALA A 193 12.61 1.03 -8.50
CA ALA A 193 11.29 0.47 -8.65
C ALA A 193 10.74 0.86 -10.01
N ALA A 194 10.15 -0.09 -10.73
CA ALA A 194 9.37 0.16 -11.92
C ALA A 194 7.92 0.46 -11.51
N ILE A 195 7.46 1.68 -11.75
CA ILE A 195 6.10 2.13 -11.43
C ILE A 195 5.31 2.21 -12.74
N SER A 196 4.32 1.33 -12.91
CA SER A 196 3.53 1.20 -14.14
C SER A 196 2.62 2.40 -14.34
N LEU A 197 2.67 3.03 -15.52
CA LEU A 197 1.82 4.17 -15.87
C LEU A 197 0.35 3.78 -15.97
N PRO A 198 -0.05 2.73 -16.71
CA PRO A 198 -1.46 2.31 -16.75
C PRO A 198 -2.06 2.07 -15.37
N ARG A 199 -1.26 1.56 -14.42
CA ARG A 199 -1.71 1.31 -13.04
C ARG A 199 -1.77 2.58 -12.20
N LEU A 200 -0.93 3.57 -12.47
CA LEU A 200 -1.05 4.90 -11.88
C LEU A 200 -2.32 5.61 -12.37
N GLU A 201 -2.62 5.53 -13.66
CA GLU A 201 -3.80 6.15 -14.27
C GLU A 201 -5.11 5.61 -13.68
N GLN A 202 -5.17 4.29 -13.41
CA GLN A 202 -6.29 3.66 -12.69
C GLN A 202 -6.54 4.25 -11.29
N ARG A 203 -5.53 4.90 -10.71
CA ARG A 203 -5.59 5.57 -9.40
C ARG A 203 -5.69 7.10 -9.53
N GLY A 204 -5.97 7.61 -10.73
CA GLY A 204 -6.09 9.04 -11.01
C GLY A 204 -4.75 9.79 -11.04
N LEU A 205 -3.62 9.07 -11.10
CA LEU A 205 -2.28 9.64 -11.17
C LEU A 205 -1.81 9.65 -12.62
N TYR A 206 -1.72 10.83 -13.21
CA TYR A 206 -1.30 11.00 -14.60
C TYR A 206 0.16 11.42 -14.66
N ALA A 207 0.94 10.71 -15.48
CA ALA A 207 2.35 10.99 -15.72
C ALA A 207 2.54 11.41 -17.18
N SER A 208 3.47 12.33 -17.43
CA SER A 208 3.80 12.80 -18.79
C SER A 208 5.21 12.36 -19.18
N PRO A 209 5.42 11.17 -19.74
CA PRO A 209 6.72 10.79 -20.28
C PRO A 209 7.18 11.79 -21.34
N ALA A 210 8.46 12.13 -21.33
CA ALA A 210 9.05 12.94 -22.39
C ALA A 210 8.87 12.26 -23.76
N LEU A 211 8.64 13.03 -24.82
CA LEU A 211 8.40 12.53 -26.18
C LEU A 211 9.44 11.50 -26.66
N ASP A 212 10.70 11.65 -26.27
CA ASP A 212 11.77 10.71 -26.64
C ASP A 212 11.65 9.34 -25.96
N ALA A 213 10.97 9.26 -24.82
CA ALA A 213 10.69 7.98 -24.16
C ALA A 213 9.74 7.10 -24.97
N TYR A 214 8.81 7.71 -25.72
CA TYR A 214 7.90 6.97 -26.60
C TYR A 214 8.61 6.42 -27.84
N ARG A 215 9.71 7.06 -28.30
CA ARG A 215 10.48 6.64 -29.48
C ARG A 215 11.39 5.44 -29.23
N MET A 216 11.73 5.16 -27.97
CA MET A 216 12.56 4.00 -27.59
C MET A 216 11.73 2.74 -27.28
N ALA A 217 10.40 2.85 -27.30
CA ALA A 217 9.46 1.77 -26.98
C ALA A 217 8.91 1.03 -28.22
N SER A 218 9.12 1.59 -29.42
CA SER A 218 8.77 1.04 -30.74
C SER A 218 9.94 0.29 -31.36
#